data_AF-A0A0C2DAJ7-F1
#
_entry.id   AF-A0A0C2DAJ7-F1
#
_cell.length_a   1.000
_cell.length_b   1.000
_cell.length_c   1.000
_cell.angle_alpha   90.00
_cell.angle_beta   90.00
_cell.angle_gamma   90.00
#
_symmetry.space_group_name_H-M   'P 1'
#
loop_
_entity.id
_entity.type
_entity.pdbx_description
1 polymer ?
#
loop_
_entity_poly.entity_id
_entity_poly.type
_entity_poly.pdbx_seq_one_letter_code
_entity_poly.pdbx_strand_id
1 'polypeptide(L)'
;MEKLEPIEVAVHQAKVQVHRLLRWIDDRRDPLSLARSGRLLVDLPLAHEDRTLLWNTGSDMDPREWPLELGKVENLRVAARALDGLEFEADQVFSFWAQVGPPVRARGYVAGRELREGCVVPGIGGGLCLLSNALFGAARGAGFELLERHPHSRRPPGSRAALGEDATVAWNYVDLRFVAGQPWRLEVRLDAQALIVAIRTERRRGRAGATATPLRVLHERRVAAGEPSQSRQPGGAARWVGDEGRSCMSCDQPCDSARVGPAKPAAGRRSWLVDAAWPEYIRHVRAHARPHDRLLQPIDGELLGHPRYAWPRVSGRVQFPVQTLARSLRSRKLASQGPARQRALLEDDRRLAAAMAARLEPHDTELVVAQNLLAHLWQLGALGGRRVSVLMQRLPLLELQAQLDEAHARNPDSPTLADFRTDPWLAEAESRALDDAVEIITPHAGVATYFPGKTTVLEWARATGDPQAGPRVRTPGPLRLWLPTSSVGRKGVWELREALSQPGLGPVQLWIAGRELEGPRFWSACVGVTLEHGSPPLAQLDAVVLPAWIEHQPRALLRAVAAGVPVIASSACGLGPTAGVHTITAGDVGDLRQALAQLRGPALADPGHGGRRGS
;
A
#
# COMPACT_ATOMS: atom_id res chain seq x y z
N MET A 1 -37.14 37.43 11.69
CA MET A 1 -36.48 36.19 12.13
C MET A 1 -37.36 35.55 13.18
N GLU A 2 -38.36 34.77 12.76
CA GLU A 2 -39.02 33.83 13.68
C GLU A 2 -38.01 32.71 13.92
N LYS A 3 -37.67 32.49 15.19
CA LYS A 3 -37.06 31.23 15.63
C LYS A 3 -37.99 30.12 15.11
N LEU A 4 -37.45 29.04 14.54
CA LEU A 4 -38.26 27.82 14.48
C LEU A 4 -38.69 27.55 15.93
N GLU A 5 -39.99 27.57 16.18
CA GLU A 5 -40.54 27.43 17.52
C GLU A 5 -39.98 26.11 18.09
N PRO A 6 -39.63 26.01 19.38
CA PRO A 6 -39.18 24.76 20.01
C PRO A 6 -40.09 23.56 19.69
N ILE A 7 -41.36 23.85 19.41
CA ILE A 7 -42.41 22.95 18.93
C ILE A 7 -42.06 22.32 17.57
N GLU A 8 -41.54 23.06 16.60
CA GLU A 8 -41.21 22.54 15.26
C GLU A 8 -40.02 21.56 15.30
N VAL A 9 -39.03 21.85 16.15
CA VAL A 9 -37.90 20.92 16.42
C VAL A 9 -38.41 19.66 17.11
N ALA A 10 -39.29 19.80 18.11
CA ALA A 10 -39.90 18.66 18.81
C ALA A 10 -40.77 17.81 17.86
N VAL A 11 -41.55 18.44 16.98
CA VAL A 11 -42.36 17.76 15.96
C VAL A 11 -41.47 17.03 14.95
N HIS A 12 -40.37 17.64 14.51
CA HIS A 12 -39.41 16.98 13.63
C HIS A 12 -38.76 15.76 14.30
N GLN A 13 -38.32 15.90 15.56
CA GLN A 13 -37.76 14.79 16.34
C GLN A 13 -38.79 13.66 16.52
N ALA A 14 -40.04 13.98 16.86
CA ALA A 14 -41.12 13.01 16.99
C ALA A 14 -41.36 12.26 15.67
N LYS A 15 -41.40 12.97 14.53
CA LYS A 15 -41.51 12.35 13.20
C LYS A 15 -40.36 11.38 12.92
N VAL A 16 -39.13 11.76 13.23
CA VAL A 16 -37.97 10.87 13.09
C VAL A 16 -38.12 9.62 13.96
N GLN A 17 -38.56 9.74 15.21
CA GLN A 17 -38.77 8.58 16.07
C GLN A 17 -39.87 7.64 15.54
N VAL A 18 -40.96 8.19 15.01
CA VAL A 18 -42.01 7.39 14.37
C VAL A 18 -41.46 6.64 13.15
N HIS A 19 -40.72 7.31 12.25
CA HIS A 19 -40.10 6.64 11.11
C HIS A 19 -39.12 5.55 11.52
N ARG A 20 -38.34 5.76 12.59
CA ARG A 20 -37.43 4.75 13.14
C ARG A 20 -38.18 3.55 13.71
N LEU A 21 -39.29 3.79 14.41
CA LEU A 21 -40.14 2.72 14.93
C LEU A 21 -40.76 1.90 13.79
N LEU A 22 -41.33 2.58 12.79
CA LEU A 22 -41.90 1.91 11.62
C LEU A 22 -40.85 1.07 10.90
N ARG A 23 -39.65 1.64 10.66
CA ARG A 23 -38.54 0.89 10.06
C ARG A 23 -38.13 -0.32 10.89
N TRP A 24 -38.05 -0.17 12.21
CA TRP A 24 -37.72 -1.27 13.10
C TRP A 24 -38.79 -2.39 13.05
N ILE A 25 -40.07 -2.04 12.91
CA ILE A 25 -41.15 -3.02 12.74
C ILE A 25 -40.97 -3.75 11.41
N ASP A 26 -40.73 -3.03 10.32
CA ASP A 26 -40.56 -3.61 8.98
C ASP A 26 -39.35 -4.54 8.92
N ASP A 27 -38.20 -4.10 9.44
CA ASP A 27 -36.96 -4.90 9.48
C ASP A 27 -37.06 -6.13 10.38
N ARG A 28 -38.03 -6.18 11.31
CA ARG A 28 -38.33 -7.40 12.08
C ARG A 28 -39.30 -8.35 11.39
N ARG A 29 -40.15 -7.82 10.51
CA ARG A 29 -41.07 -8.64 9.71
C ARG A 29 -40.31 -9.33 8.57
N ASP A 30 -39.32 -8.66 8.02
CA ASP A 30 -38.45 -9.18 6.96
C ASP A 30 -36.96 -9.01 7.36
N PRO A 31 -36.42 -9.93 8.17
CA PRO A 31 -35.07 -9.80 8.70
C PRO A 31 -34.02 -9.95 7.60
N LEU A 32 -33.21 -8.91 7.43
CA LEU A 32 -32.11 -8.91 6.48
C LEU A 32 -30.96 -9.82 6.93
N SER A 33 -30.51 -10.70 6.03
CA SER A 33 -29.28 -11.46 6.22
C SER A 33 -28.05 -10.60 5.88
N LEU A 34 -27.18 -10.37 6.87
CA LEU A 34 -25.91 -9.68 6.64
C LEU A 34 -24.99 -10.49 5.73
N ALA A 35 -24.38 -9.81 4.77
CA ALA A 35 -23.36 -10.41 3.93
C ALA A 35 -22.07 -10.54 4.73
N ARG A 36 -21.17 -11.41 4.26
CA ARG A 36 -19.87 -11.61 4.88
C ARG A 36 -18.79 -11.33 3.87
N SER A 37 -17.68 -10.79 4.34
CA SER A 37 -16.50 -10.69 3.49
C SER A 37 -16.00 -12.09 3.16
N GLY A 38 -15.78 -12.35 1.88
CA GLY A 38 -15.37 -13.66 1.38
C GLY A 38 -14.33 -13.56 0.29
N ARG A 39 -14.00 -14.71 -0.32
CA ARG A 39 -13.15 -14.81 -1.51
C ARG A 39 -13.71 -15.81 -2.52
N LEU A 40 -14.93 -16.33 -2.33
CA LEU A 40 -15.52 -17.33 -3.21
C LEU A 40 -15.88 -16.72 -4.58
N LEU A 41 -16.15 -15.42 -4.61
CA LEU A 41 -16.65 -14.69 -5.79
C LEU A 41 -15.63 -13.69 -6.32
N VAL A 42 -14.35 -13.77 -5.91
CA VAL A 42 -13.29 -12.82 -6.33
C VAL A 42 -12.97 -12.94 -7.82
N ASP A 43 -13.09 -14.13 -8.39
CA ASP A 43 -12.79 -14.42 -9.80
C ASP A 43 -13.97 -14.12 -10.74
N LEU A 44 -15.12 -13.68 -10.20
CA LEU A 44 -16.23 -13.25 -11.04
C LEU A 44 -15.83 -12.04 -11.90
N PRO A 45 -16.34 -11.95 -13.14
CA PRO A 45 -16.02 -10.85 -14.03
C PRO A 45 -16.56 -9.53 -13.48
N LEU A 46 -15.84 -8.44 -13.74
CA LEU A 46 -16.28 -7.08 -13.41
C LEU A 46 -17.50 -6.72 -14.26
N ALA A 47 -18.65 -6.54 -13.61
CA ALA A 47 -19.89 -6.17 -14.28
C ALA A 47 -20.00 -4.65 -14.47
N HIS A 48 -19.67 -3.87 -13.44
CA HIS A 48 -19.65 -2.40 -13.49
C HIS A 48 -18.69 -1.83 -12.45
N GLU A 49 -18.09 -0.67 -12.74
CA GLU A 49 -17.29 0.13 -11.82
C GLU A 49 -17.79 1.59 -11.88
N ASP A 50 -18.20 2.14 -10.73
CA ASP A 50 -18.48 3.57 -10.57
C ASP A 50 -17.26 4.24 -9.93
N ARG A 51 -16.75 5.29 -10.57
CA ARG A 51 -15.63 6.10 -10.05
C ARG A 51 -16.12 7.52 -9.82
N THR A 52 -16.02 7.97 -8.57
CA THR A 52 -16.47 9.30 -8.15
C THR A 52 -15.32 10.04 -7.47
N LEU A 53 -15.07 11.30 -7.86
CA LEU A 53 -14.00 12.12 -7.26
C LEU A 53 -14.20 12.28 -5.75
N LEU A 54 -13.14 12.05 -4.97
CA LEU A 54 -13.14 12.17 -3.51
C LEU A 54 -13.12 13.62 -3.06
N TRP A 55 -12.28 14.42 -3.70
CA TRP A 55 -11.94 15.75 -3.27
C TRP A 55 -12.75 16.78 -4.05
N ASN A 56 -13.40 17.69 -3.33
CA ASN A 56 -13.86 18.91 -3.98
C ASN A 56 -12.68 19.89 -4.04
N THR A 57 -12.13 20.09 -5.23
CA THR A 57 -11.01 21.01 -5.47
C THR A 57 -11.43 22.21 -6.32
N GLY A 58 -12.73 22.54 -6.35
CA GLY A 58 -13.21 23.73 -7.05
C GLY A 58 -12.52 24.99 -6.51
N SER A 59 -12.20 25.94 -7.39
CA SER A 59 -11.58 27.23 -7.05
C SER A 59 -12.38 28.05 -6.03
N ASP A 60 -13.65 27.72 -5.86
CA ASP A 60 -14.62 28.49 -5.08
C ASP A 60 -14.86 27.91 -3.67
N MET A 61 -14.16 26.82 -3.29
CA MET A 61 -14.29 26.23 -1.96
C MET A 61 -13.62 27.10 -0.90
N ASP A 62 -14.36 27.47 0.16
CA ASP A 62 -13.81 28.21 1.28
C ASP A 62 -12.75 27.37 2.03
N PRO A 63 -11.52 27.87 2.27
CA PRO A 63 -10.49 27.14 3.00
C PRO A 63 -10.90 26.64 4.39
N ARG A 64 -11.91 27.26 5.02
CA ARG A 64 -12.49 26.84 6.30
C ARG A 64 -13.27 25.52 6.21
N GLU A 65 -13.68 25.10 5.00
CA GLU A 65 -14.36 23.82 4.76
C GLU A 65 -13.41 22.64 4.67
N TRP A 66 -12.12 22.87 4.46
CA TRP A 66 -11.15 21.81 4.24
C TRP A 66 -11.13 20.74 5.35
N PRO A 67 -11.24 21.07 6.66
CA PRO A 67 -11.39 20.05 7.70
C PRO A 67 -12.61 19.12 7.52
N LEU A 68 -13.71 19.61 6.93
CA LEU A 68 -14.90 18.81 6.63
C LEU A 68 -14.72 17.91 5.42
N GLU A 69 -13.93 18.35 4.43
CA GLU A 69 -13.51 17.52 3.31
C GLU A 69 -12.62 16.36 3.78
N LEU A 70 -11.64 16.63 4.66
CA LEU A 70 -10.82 15.61 5.30
C LEU A 70 -11.69 14.62 6.09
N GLY A 71 -12.67 15.15 6.84
CA GLY A 71 -13.62 14.35 7.60
C GLY A 71 -14.51 13.47 6.73
N LYS A 72 -14.97 13.97 5.57
CA LYS A 72 -15.69 13.18 4.56
C LYS A 72 -14.85 11.98 4.12
N VAL A 73 -13.59 12.19 3.75
CA VAL A 73 -12.73 11.09 3.28
C VAL A 73 -12.46 10.07 4.40
N GLU A 74 -12.31 10.49 5.65
CA GLU A 74 -12.24 9.56 6.80
C GLU A 74 -13.53 8.76 6.97
N ASN A 75 -14.70 9.39 6.91
CA ASN A 75 -15.98 8.71 7.02
C ASN A 75 -16.18 7.68 5.89
N LEU A 76 -15.81 8.03 4.66
CA LEU A 76 -15.85 7.11 3.51
C LEU A 76 -14.88 5.94 3.71
N ARG A 77 -13.68 6.17 4.23
CA ARG A 77 -12.72 5.11 4.57
C ARG A 77 -13.24 4.18 5.67
N VAL A 78 -13.94 4.71 6.68
CA VAL A 78 -14.59 3.90 7.71
C VAL A 78 -15.70 3.03 7.10
N ALA A 79 -16.58 3.61 6.29
CA ALA A 79 -17.68 2.86 5.67
C ALA A 79 -17.20 1.84 4.62
N ALA A 80 -16.19 2.17 3.80
CA ALA A 80 -15.62 1.28 2.82
C ALA A 80 -15.09 -0.02 3.45
N ARG A 81 -14.45 0.06 4.62
CA ARG A 81 -13.97 -1.13 5.36
C ARG A 81 -15.09 -2.09 5.79
N ALA A 82 -16.32 -1.59 5.94
CA ALA A 82 -17.48 -2.43 6.27
C ALA A 82 -18.10 -3.08 5.02
N LEU A 83 -17.80 -2.58 3.82
CA LEU A 83 -18.44 -2.97 2.57
C LEU A 83 -17.51 -3.75 1.62
N ASP A 84 -16.21 -3.49 1.69
CA ASP A 84 -15.25 -4.07 0.76
C ASP A 84 -15.14 -5.59 0.94
N GLY A 85 -15.22 -6.29 -0.18
CA GLY A 85 -15.12 -7.73 -0.27
C GLY A 85 -16.33 -8.51 0.25
N LEU A 86 -17.46 -7.84 0.53
CA LEU A 86 -18.72 -8.52 0.84
C LEU A 86 -19.18 -9.36 -0.35
N GLU A 87 -19.59 -10.60 -0.06
CA GLU A 87 -20.16 -11.54 -1.02
C GLU A 87 -21.63 -11.78 -0.68
N PHE A 88 -22.46 -11.76 -1.72
CA PHE A 88 -23.90 -11.89 -1.63
C PHE A 88 -24.36 -13.07 -2.47
N GLU A 89 -25.25 -13.89 -1.90
CA GLU A 89 -25.93 -14.95 -2.63
C GLU A 89 -26.99 -14.37 -3.58
N ALA A 90 -27.47 -15.20 -4.51
CA ALA A 90 -28.63 -14.86 -5.31
C ALA A 90 -29.82 -14.50 -4.41
N ASP A 91 -30.54 -13.45 -4.80
CA ASP A 91 -31.72 -12.90 -4.11
C ASP A 91 -31.45 -12.36 -2.69
N GLN A 92 -30.19 -12.29 -2.26
CA GLN A 92 -29.82 -11.65 -1.00
C GLN A 92 -29.88 -10.13 -1.12
N VAL A 93 -30.66 -9.49 -0.24
CA VAL A 93 -30.84 -8.04 -0.22
C VAL A 93 -29.61 -7.34 0.36
N PHE A 94 -29.05 -6.40 -0.41
CA PHE A 94 -28.17 -5.38 0.11
C PHE A 94 -28.97 -4.31 0.85
N SER A 95 -28.49 -3.88 2.01
CA SER A 95 -28.97 -2.69 2.72
C SER A 95 -27.77 -1.91 3.22
N PHE A 96 -27.69 -0.64 2.83
CA PHE A 96 -26.56 0.22 3.20
C PHE A 96 -26.38 0.27 4.73
N TRP A 97 -27.44 0.54 5.47
CA TRP A 97 -27.34 0.67 6.92
C TRP A 97 -27.22 -0.65 7.66
N ALA A 98 -27.71 -1.76 7.11
CA ALA A 98 -27.47 -3.08 7.69
C ALA A 98 -25.98 -3.43 7.67
N GLN A 99 -25.28 -3.14 6.56
CA GLN A 99 -23.84 -3.42 6.44
C GLN A 99 -22.96 -2.38 7.16
N VAL A 100 -23.25 -1.08 6.99
CA VAL A 100 -22.40 0.01 7.53
C VAL A 100 -22.64 0.25 9.03
N GLY A 101 -23.90 0.14 9.47
CA GLY A 101 -24.33 0.46 10.84
C GLY A 101 -24.25 1.96 11.20
N PRO A 102 -24.40 2.32 12.49
CA PRO A 102 -24.53 3.71 12.92
C PRO A 102 -23.26 4.56 12.68
N PRO A 103 -23.37 5.76 12.09
CA PRO A 103 -22.26 6.68 11.92
C PRO A 103 -21.95 7.42 13.25
N VAL A 104 -21.24 6.76 14.16
CA VAL A 104 -20.89 7.31 15.50
C VAL A 104 -19.39 7.41 15.71
N ARG A 105 -18.95 8.38 16.54
CA ARG A 105 -17.53 8.59 16.86
C ARG A 105 -16.83 7.36 17.42
N ALA A 106 -17.54 6.54 18.21
CA ALA A 106 -17.01 5.29 18.76
C ALA A 106 -16.61 4.26 17.68
N ARG A 107 -17.16 4.39 16.46
CA ARG A 107 -16.80 3.57 15.28
C ARG A 107 -15.79 4.25 14.35
N GLY A 108 -15.24 5.40 14.76
CA GLY A 108 -14.24 6.14 13.99
C GLY A 108 -14.81 7.25 13.09
N TYR A 109 -16.13 7.44 13.03
CA TYR A 109 -16.71 8.54 12.26
C TYR A 109 -16.40 9.91 12.86
N VAL A 110 -16.12 10.88 12.01
CA VAL A 110 -15.77 12.26 12.37
C VAL A 110 -16.73 13.25 11.73
N ALA A 111 -16.63 14.52 12.12
CA ALA A 111 -17.37 15.58 11.46
C ALA A 111 -16.85 15.73 10.03
N GLY A 112 -17.71 15.47 9.05
CA GLY A 112 -17.44 15.63 7.63
C GLY A 112 -18.47 16.56 6.99
N ARG A 113 -18.27 16.82 5.70
CA ARG A 113 -19.15 17.68 4.91
C ARG A 113 -20.53 17.05 4.72
N GLU A 114 -21.60 17.72 5.17
CA GLU A 114 -22.99 17.30 4.98
C GLU A 114 -23.79 18.43 4.32
N LEU A 115 -24.60 18.10 3.30
CA LEU A 115 -25.53 19.05 2.70
C LEU A 115 -26.89 18.91 3.38
N ARG A 116 -27.25 19.87 4.23
CA ARG A 116 -28.52 19.87 4.97
C ARG A 116 -29.28 21.14 4.67
N GLU A 117 -30.52 20.99 4.20
CA GLU A 117 -31.36 22.14 3.80
C GLU A 117 -30.59 23.09 2.88
N GLY A 118 -29.78 22.47 1.99
CA GLY A 118 -28.78 23.04 1.08
C GLY A 118 -27.95 24.19 1.62
N CYS A 119 -27.58 24.08 2.89
CA CYS A 119 -26.35 24.64 3.41
C CYS A 119 -25.35 23.50 3.65
N VAL A 120 -24.07 23.80 3.54
CA VAL A 120 -23.01 22.88 3.94
C VAL A 120 -22.81 23.00 5.45
N VAL A 121 -23.04 21.91 6.18
CA VAL A 121 -22.92 21.82 7.64
C VAL A 121 -21.97 20.69 8.05
N PRO A 122 -21.29 20.78 9.20
CA PRO A 122 -20.60 19.63 9.75
C PRO A 122 -21.58 18.59 10.31
N GLY A 123 -21.41 17.35 9.89
CA GLY A 123 -22.17 16.20 10.39
C GLY A 123 -21.27 15.01 10.71
N ILE A 124 -21.56 14.28 11.78
CA ILE A 124 -20.87 13.00 12.03
C ILE A 124 -21.31 12.00 10.97
N GLY A 125 -20.36 11.43 10.22
CA GLY A 125 -20.69 10.64 9.03
C GLY A 125 -21.05 11.49 7.82
N GLY A 126 -20.82 12.81 7.86
CA GLY A 126 -20.95 13.67 6.69
C GLY A 126 -20.10 13.13 5.54
N GLY A 127 -20.68 13.09 4.35
CA GLY A 127 -20.06 12.58 3.13
C GLY A 127 -20.50 11.19 2.68
N LEU A 128 -21.23 10.43 3.51
CA LEU A 128 -21.70 9.08 3.17
C LEU A 128 -22.65 9.04 1.96
N CYS A 129 -23.33 10.14 1.64
CA CYS A 129 -24.14 10.23 0.42
C CYS A 129 -23.32 10.03 -0.87
N LEU A 130 -22.02 10.33 -0.85
CA LEU A 130 -21.14 10.05 -2.00
C LEU A 130 -21.06 8.55 -2.27
N LEU A 131 -20.98 7.75 -1.20
CA LEU A 131 -20.89 6.30 -1.27
C LEU A 131 -22.21 5.66 -1.66
N SER A 132 -23.35 6.13 -1.13
CA SER A 132 -24.66 5.63 -1.55
C SER A 132 -24.93 5.95 -3.02
N ASN A 133 -24.53 7.13 -3.52
CA ASN A 133 -24.61 7.47 -4.95
C ASN A 133 -23.78 6.51 -5.82
N ALA A 134 -22.54 6.22 -5.41
CA ALA A 134 -21.66 5.32 -6.14
C ALA A 134 -22.17 3.87 -6.12
N LEU A 135 -22.66 3.38 -4.97
CA LEU A 135 -23.31 2.06 -4.85
C LEU A 135 -24.55 1.95 -5.74
N PHE A 136 -25.40 2.98 -5.73
CA PHE A 136 -26.56 3.04 -6.61
C PHE A 136 -26.15 3.02 -8.09
N GLY A 137 -25.14 3.81 -8.47
CA GLY A 137 -24.58 3.84 -9.82
C GLY A 137 -24.09 2.47 -10.27
N ALA A 138 -23.28 1.82 -9.42
CA ALA A 138 -22.74 0.48 -9.67
C ALA A 138 -23.84 -0.58 -9.79
N ALA A 139 -24.80 -0.60 -8.86
CA ALA A 139 -25.92 -1.54 -8.89
C ALA A 139 -26.79 -1.38 -10.14
N ARG A 140 -27.15 -0.13 -10.49
CA ARG A 140 -27.89 0.17 -11.72
C ARG A 140 -27.11 -0.24 -12.96
N GLY A 141 -25.82 0.07 -13.02
CA GLY A 141 -24.93 -0.30 -14.12
C GLY A 141 -24.73 -1.82 -14.27
N ALA A 142 -24.83 -2.57 -13.17
CA ALA A 142 -24.83 -4.03 -13.16
C ALA A 142 -26.21 -4.64 -13.47
N GLY A 143 -27.26 -3.83 -13.60
CA GLY A 143 -28.63 -4.28 -13.90
C GLY A 143 -29.34 -4.90 -12.69
N PHE A 144 -28.98 -4.52 -11.47
CA PHE A 144 -29.61 -5.00 -10.24
C PHE A 144 -30.98 -4.35 -10.01
N GLU A 145 -31.84 -5.06 -9.30
CA GLU A 145 -33.16 -4.57 -8.94
C GLU A 145 -33.09 -3.68 -7.70
N LEU A 146 -33.64 -2.47 -7.79
CA LEU A 146 -33.69 -1.52 -6.68
C LEU A 146 -34.96 -1.72 -5.86
N LEU A 147 -34.81 -1.99 -4.57
CA LEU A 147 -35.92 -2.21 -3.63
C LEU A 147 -36.26 -0.93 -2.85
N GLU A 148 -35.26 -0.15 -2.49
CA GLU A 148 -35.42 1.14 -1.79
C GLU A 148 -34.41 2.15 -2.31
N ARG A 149 -34.90 3.32 -2.72
CA ARG A 149 -34.09 4.46 -3.13
C ARG A 149 -34.82 5.74 -2.76
N HIS A 150 -34.08 6.71 -2.23
CA HIS A 150 -34.57 8.07 -2.00
C HIS A 150 -33.69 9.06 -2.76
N PRO A 151 -34.24 9.97 -3.57
CA PRO A 151 -33.46 11.04 -4.18
C PRO A 151 -33.17 12.14 -3.15
N HIS A 152 -32.11 12.90 -3.36
CA HIS A 152 -31.85 14.11 -2.58
C HIS A 152 -32.96 15.14 -2.83
N SER A 153 -33.34 15.86 -1.77
CA SER A 153 -34.36 16.91 -1.84
C SER A 153 -33.91 18.13 -2.66
N ARG A 154 -32.60 18.29 -2.87
CA ARG A 154 -32.01 19.34 -3.70
C ARG A 154 -31.16 18.72 -4.81
N ARG A 155 -31.25 19.29 -6.01
CA ARG A 155 -30.62 18.79 -7.23
C ARG A 155 -29.85 19.92 -7.93
N PRO A 156 -28.58 20.15 -7.55
CA PRO A 156 -27.74 21.16 -8.21
C PRO A 156 -27.60 20.87 -9.72
N PRO A 157 -27.72 21.88 -10.61
CA PRO A 157 -27.59 21.68 -12.05
C PRO A 157 -26.23 21.06 -12.45
N GLY A 158 -26.25 19.96 -13.18
CA GLY A 158 -25.02 19.24 -13.57
C GLY A 158 -24.58 18.14 -12.58
N SER A 159 -25.18 18.08 -11.40
CA SER A 159 -24.95 16.98 -10.45
C SER A 159 -25.64 15.67 -10.87
N ARG A 160 -25.18 14.53 -10.34
CA ARG A 160 -25.88 13.23 -10.46
C ARG A 160 -27.33 13.31 -9.99
N ALA A 161 -27.61 14.15 -8.98
CA ALA A 161 -28.96 14.35 -8.49
C ALA A 161 -29.87 15.06 -9.51
N ALA A 162 -29.33 15.99 -10.32
CA ALA A 162 -30.08 16.60 -11.43
C ALA A 162 -30.41 15.60 -12.54
N LEU A 163 -29.54 14.61 -12.77
CA LEU A 163 -29.79 13.52 -13.71
C LEU A 163 -30.73 12.44 -13.14
N GLY A 164 -31.16 12.56 -11.88
CA GLY A 164 -31.92 11.52 -11.19
C GLY A 164 -31.10 10.24 -10.99
N GLU A 165 -29.78 10.37 -10.86
CA GLU A 165 -28.81 9.29 -10.68
C GLU A 165 -28.17 9.29 -9.27
N ASP A 166 -28.98 9.62 -8.27
CA ASP A 166 -28.56 9.78 -6.88
C ASP A 166 -29.39 8.95 -5.89
N ALA A 167 -28.77 8.58 -4.77
CA ALA A 167 -29.40 7.94 -3.63
C ALA A 167 -28.92 8.62 -2.35
N THR A 168 -29.85 9.14 -1.56
CA THR A 168 -29.57 9.67 -0.21
C THR A 168 -29.82 8.59 0.84
N VAL A 169 -29.08 8.69 1.96
CA VAL A 169 -29.22 7.81 3.12
C VAL A 169 -29.23 8.63 4.40
N ALA A 170 -30.07 8.24 5.35
CA ALA A 170 -30.14 8.87 6.67
C ALA A 170 -30.35 7.82 7.76
N TRP A 171 -29.45 7.80 8.74
CA TRP A 171 -29.47 6.81 9.80
C TRP A 171 -30.74 6.96 10.68
N ASN A 172 -31.58 5.94 10.83
CA ASN A 172 -31.60 4.56 10.30
C ASN A 172 -32.94 4.26 9.63
N TYR A 173 -33.52 5.21 8.90
CA TYR A 173 -34.86 5.08 8.32
C TYR A 173 -34.95 5.49 6.84
N VAL A 174 -33.87 6.03 6.26
CA VAL A 174 -33.71 6.26 4.83
C VAL A 174 -32.51 5.44 4.37
N ASP A 175 -32.74 4.43 3.55
CA ASP A 175 -31.75 3.42 3.19
C ASP A 175 -31.63 3.26 1.66
N LEU A 176 -30.56 2.60 1.24
CA LEU A 176 -30.40 2.14 -0.14
C LEU A 176 -30.44 0.62 -0.10
N ARG A 177 -31.46 0.04 -0.75
CA ARG A 177 -31.64 -1.42 -0.85
C ARG A 177 -31.76 -1.88 -2.29
N PHE A 178 -31.07 -2.96 -2.61
CA PHE A 178 -31.12 -3.59 -3.92
C PHE A 178 -30.80 -5.08 -3.83
N VAL A 179 -31.14 -5.82 -4.88
CA VAL A 179 -30.97 -7.27 -4.96
C VAL A 179 -30.58 -7.70 -6.37
N ALA A 180 -29.92 -8.85 -6.48
CA ALA A 180 -29.55 -9.46 -7.75
C ALA A 180 -29.96 -10.94 -7.75
N GLY A 181 -30.47 -11.44 -8.88
CA GLY A 181 -30.87 -12.84 -9.02
C GLY A 181 -29.70 -13.82 -9.20
N GLN A 182 -28.45 -13.36 -9.06
CA GLN A 182 -27.26 -14.19 -9.12
C GLN A 182 -26.26 -13.77 -8.04
N PRO A 183 -25.33 -14.66 -7.62
CA PRO A 183 -24.29 -14.30 -6.67
C PRO A 183 -23.40 -13.17 -7.18
N TRP A 184 -22.96 -12.32 -6.27
CA TRP A 184 -22.14 -11.16 -6.62
C TRP A 184 -21.24 -10.70 -5.47
N ARG A 185 -20.18 -9.98 -5.83
CA ARG A 185 -19.19 -9.43 -4.90
C ARG A 185 -19.14 -7.91 -5.02
N LEU A 186 -19.07 -7.25 -3.87
CA LEU A 186 -18.87 -5.82 -3.74
C LEU A 186 -17.40 -5.51 -3.45
N GLU A 187 -16.81 -4.60 -4.20
CA GLU A 187 -15.46 -4.06 -3.96
C GLU A 187 -15.55 -2.55 -3.78
N VAL A 188 -15.11 -2.03 -2.63
CA VAL A 188 -15.18 -0.60 -2.28
C VAL A 188 -13.80 -0.12 -1.84
N ARG A 189 -13.18 0.71 -2.67
CA ARG A 189 -11.83 1.23 -2.43
C ARG A 189 -11.77 2.74 -2.63
N LEU A 190 -10.77 3.35 -2.00
CA LEU A 190 -10.45 4.76 -2.18
C LEU A 190 -9.00 4.84 -2.65
N ASP A 191 -8.74 5.34 -3.86
CA ASP A 191 -7.40 5.73 -4.26
C ASP A 191 -7.13 7.19 -3.84
N ALA A 192 -6.03 7.79 -4.29
CA ALA A 192 -5.70 9.18 -3.94
C ALA A 192 -6.71 10.23 -4.47
N GLN A 193 -7.52 9.89 -5.47
CA GLN A 193 -8.37 10.81 -6.22
C GLN A 193 -9.85 10.45 -6.16
N ALA A 194 -10.20 9.16 -6.11
CA ALA A 194 -11.54 8.67 -6.34
C ALA A 194 -11.99 7.60 -5.33
N LEU A 195 -13.28 7.65 -5.00
CA LEU A 195 -14.05 6.56 -4.43
C LEU A 195 -14.45 5.65 -5.58
N ILE A 196 -14.18 4.36 -5.43
CA ILE A 196 -14.38 3.38 -6.49
C ILE A 196 -15.20 2.25 -5.93
N VAL A 197 -16.35 2.02 -6.56
CA VAL A 197 -17.29 0.96 -6.22
C VAL A 197 -17.41 0.05 -7.43
N ALA A 198 -16.96 -1.18 -7.27
CA ALA A 198 -17.02 -2.21 -8.29
C ALA A 198 -17.93 -3.36 -7.87
N ILE A 199 -18.69 -3.87 -8.83
CA ILE A 199 -19.53 -5.06 -8.67
C ILE A 199 -19.03 -6.13 -9.63
N ARG A 200 -18.70 -7.30 -9.06
CA ARG A 200 -18.37 -8.50 -9.83
C ARG A 200 -19.54 -9.46 -9.79
N THR A 201 -19.99 -9.89 -10.96
CA THR A 201 -21.07 -10.86 -11.10
C THR A 201 -21.07 -11.41 -12.52
N GLU A 202 -21.62 -12.61 -12.73
CA GLU A 202 -21.87 -13.10 -14.07
C GLU A 202 -22.85 -12.17 -14.80
N ARG A 203 -22.43 -11.55 -15.90
CA ARG A 203 -23.36 -10.75 -16.71
C ARG A 203 -24.39 -11.67 -17.35
N ARG A 204 -25.66 -11.42 -17.10
CA ARG A 204 -26.77 -12.09 -17.79
C ARG A 204 -26.64 -11.81 -19.30
N ARG A 205 -26.29 -12.81 -20.11
CA ARG A 205 -26.43 -12.72 -21.57
C ARG A 205 -27.92 -12.48 -21.84
N GLY A 206 -28.22 -11.33 -22.44
CA GLY A 206 -29.55 -10.73 -22.39
C GLY A 206 -30.68 -11.66 -22.83
N ARG A 207 -31.84 -11.51 -22.17
CA ARG A 207 -33.11 -11.61 -22.85
C ARG A 207 -33.61 -10.19 -23.03
N ALA A 208 -33.30 -9.59 -24.18
CA ALA A 208 -34.00 -8.40 -24.63
C ALA A 208 -35.51 -8.74 -24.63
N GLY A 209 -36.30 -8.05 -23.82
CA GLY A 209 -37.77 -8.17 -23.84
C GLY A 209 -38.46 -8.68 -22.57
N ALA A 210 -37.77 -8.95 -21.46
CA ALA A 210 -38.48 -9.08 -20.19
C ALA A 210 -38.80 -7.66 -19.66
N THR A 211 -40.02 -7.19 -19.94
CA THR A 211 -40.61 -6.02 -19.26
C THR A 211 -40.34 -6.15 -17.78
N ALA A 212 -39.57 -5.22 -17.21
CA ALA A 212 -39.39 -5.11 -15.78
C ALA A 212 -40.78 -5.02 -15.14
N THR A 213 -41.20 -6.06 -14.43
CA THR A 213 -42.36 -5.97 -13.55
C THR A 213 -42.00 -4.88 -12.53
N PRO A 214 -42.75 -3.76 -12.44
CA PRO A 214 -42.42 -2.74 -11.46
C PRO A 214 -42.73 -3.31 -10.08
N LEU A 215 -41.70 -3.76 -9.37
CA LEU A 215 -41.80 -4.14 -7.97
C LEU A 215 -42.02 -2.86 -7.16
N ARG A 216 -43.04 -2.92 -6.29
CA ARG A 216 -43.58 -1.79 -5.55
C ARG A 216 -42.49 -1.16 -4.67
N VAL A 217 -42.06 0.05 -5.04
CA VAL A 217 -41.39 0.95 -4.11
C VAL A 217 -42.35 1.22 -2.95
N LEU A 218 -42.15 0.55 -1.82
CA LEU A 218 -43.10 0.59 -0.71
C LEU A 218 -43.24 1.98 -0.09
N HIS A 219 -42.27 2.88 -0.28
CA HIS A 219 -42.32 4.26 0.19
C HIS A 219 -41.48 5.18 -0.72
N GLU A 220 -41.81 5.29 -2.01
CA GLU A 220 -41.40 6.49 -2.73
C GLU A 220 -42.29 7.61 -2.21
N ARG A 221 -41.72 8.54 -1.45
CA ARG A 221 -42.41 9.78 -1.10
C ARG A 221 -42.63 10.52 -2.42
N ARG A 222 -43.76 10.27 -3.09
CA ARG A 222 -44.23 11.09 -4.20
C ARG A 222 -44.30 12.51 -3.65
N VAL A 223 -43.34 13.35 -4.02
CA VAL A 223 -43.58 14.79 -4.00
C VAL A 223 -44.72 14.96 -4.99
N ALA A 224 -45.91 15.26 -4.47
CA ALA A 224 -47.08 15.45 -5.30
C ALA A 224 -46.74 16.52 -6.34
N ALA A 225 -46.83 16.15 -7.63
CA ALA A 225 -46.75 17.10 -8.73
C ALA A 225 -47.91 18.08 -8.55
N GLY A 226 -47.66 19.24 -7.95
CA GLY A 226 -48.68 20.26 -7.74
C GLY A 226 -48.59 21.08 -6.46
N GLU A 227 -47.72 20.78 -5.49
CA GLU A 227 -47.49 21.74 -4.40
C GLU A 227 -46.49 22.80 -4.85
N PRO A 228 -46.90 24.08 -5.05
CA PRO A 228 -45.92 25.13 -5.27
C PRO A 228 -45.09 25.23 -4.01
N SER A 229 -43.77 25.10 -4.14
CA SER A 229 -42.86 25.52 -3.08
C SER A 229 -43.10 27.00 -2.84
N GLN A 230 -43.95 27.34 -1.87
CA GLN A 230 -44.14 28.71 -1.44
C GLN A 230 -42.87 29.13 -0.70
N SER A 231 -41.87 29.53 -1.48
CA SER A 231 -40.82 30.42 -1.02
C SER A 231 -41.48 31.75 -0.65
N ARG A 232 -41.88 31.90 0.61
CA ARG A 232 -42.06 33.25 1.18
C ARG A 232 -40.68 33.89 1.24
N GLN A 233 -40.36 34.71 0.24
CA GLN A 233 -39.34 35.74 0.39
C GLN A 233 -39.89 36.88 1.26
N PRO A 234 -39.01 37.53 2.03
CA PRO A 234 -38.83 38.94 1.80
C PRO A 234 -37.34 39.30 1.66
N GLY A 235 -37.02 39.95 0.54
CA GLY A 235 -35.88 40.86 0.42
C GLY A 235 -34.50 40.22 0.24
N GLY A 236 -34.03 40.20 -1.01
CA GLY A 236 -32.62 39.96 -1.36
C GLY A 236 -32.47 38.78 -2.30
N ALA A 237 -32.34 39.06 -3.60
CA ALA A 237 -32.03 38.08 -4.61
C ALA A 237 -30.69 37.38 -4.28
N ALA A 238 -30.77 36.23 -3.61
CA ALA A 238 -29.65 35.31 -3.47
C ALA A 238 -29.43 34.63 -4.83
N ARG A 239 -28.69 35.32 -5.70
CA ARG A 239 -28.12 34.73 -6.90
C ARG A 239 -27.23 33.55 -6.44
N TRP A 240 -27.53 32.36 -6.93
CA TRP A 240 -26.66 31.20 -6.77
C TRP A 240 -25.28 31.55 -7.33
N VAL A 241 -24.24 31.39 -6.52
CA VAL A 241 -22.85 31.48 -6.96
C VAL A 241 -22.30 30.06 -6.85
N GLY A 242 -22.19 29.37 -7.98
CA GLY A 242 -21.63 28.01 -8.07
C GLY A 242 -22.59 26.85 -7.74
N ASP A 243 -22.09 25.64 -7.97
CA ASP A 243 -22.79 24.34 -7.88
C ASP A 243 -23.10 23.89 -6.43
N GLU A 244 -22.89 24.77 -5.43
CA GLU A 244 -22.94 24.42 -4.01
C GLU A 244 -23.68 25.48 -3.18
N GLY A 245 -24.50 25.03 -2.23
CA GLY A 245 -25.24 25.92 -1.33
C GLY A 245 -24.33 26.72 -0.40
N ARG A 246 -24.85 27.82 0.18
CA ARG A 246 -24.09 28.65 1.14
C ARG A 246 -23.54 27.78 2.28
N SER A 247 -22.25 27.87 2.55
CA SER A 247 -21.60 27.06 3.58
C SER A 247 -21.72 27.71 4.95
N CYS A 248 -22.08 26.94 5.98
CA CYS A 248 -22.13 27.43 7.36
C CYS A 248 -20.73 27.76 7.91
N MET A 249 -19.65 27.35 7.23
CA MET A 249 -18.28 27.74 7.59
C MET A 249 -17.90 29.12 7.03
N SER A 250 -18.63 29.60 6.02
CA SER A 250 -18.39 30.87 5.33
C SER A 250 -19.51 31.90 5.46
N CYS A 251 -20.64 31.49 6.03
CA CYS A 251 -21.83 32.30 6.23
C CYS A 251 -21.77 33.02 7.59
N ASP A 252 -21.70 34.35 7.57
CA ASP A 252 -21.76 35.19 8.77
C ASP A 252 -23.21 35.46 9.25
N GLN A 253 -24.19 34.67 8.78
CA GLN A 253 -25.58 34.83 9.18
C GLN A 253 -25.85 34.13 10.53
N PRO A 254 -26.50 34.79 11.48
CA PRO A 254 -26.90 34.16 12.73
C PRO A 254 -27.98 33.08 12.46
N CYS A 255 -27.61 31.80 12.57
CA CYS A 255 -28.56 30.68 12.51
C CYS A 255 -28.15 29.54 13.46
N ASP A 256 -29.10 28.69 13.84
CA ASP A 256 -28.85 27.57 14.77
C ASP A 256 -27.91 26.49 14.19
N SER A 257 -27.71 26.49 12.87
CA SER A 257 -26.78 25.59 12.17
C SER A 257 -25.33 26.13 12.13
N ALA A 258 -25.10 27.42 12.43
CA ALA A 258 -23.80 28.09 12.33
C ALA A 258 -22.93 28.00 13.60
N ARG A 259 -23.24 27.13 14.56
CA ARG A 259 -22.49 27.01 15.82
C ARG A 259 -21.24 26.14 15.68
N VAL A 260 -20.40 26.45 14.72
CA VAL A 260 -19.06 25.86 14.60
C VAL A 260 -18.10 26.98 14.94
N GLY A 261 -17.38 26.84 16.07
CA GLY A 261 -16.33 27.79 16.41
C GLY A 261 -15.32 27.93 15.27
N PRO A 262 -14.57 29.04 15.19
CA PRO A 262 -13.69 29.33 14.05
C PRO A 262 -12.70 28.17 13.83
N ALA A 263 -12.91 27.42 12.75
CA ALA A 263 -11.98 26.37 12.34
C ALA A 263 -10.77 27.06 11.71
N LYS A 264 -9.57 26.82 12.27
CA LYS A 264 -8.33 27.25 11.62
C LYS A 264 -8.17 26.45 10.33
N PRO A 265 -7.80 27.08 9.19
CA PRO A 265 -7.43 26.34 7.99
C PRO A 265 -6.28 25.39 8.35
N ALA A 266 -6.50 24.09 8.18
CA ALA A 266 -5.53 23.07 8.51
C ALA A 266 -5.18 22.29 7.24
N ALA A 267 -4.13 22.72 6.54
CA ALA A 267 -3.67 22.03 5.34
C ALA A 267 -3.38 20.54 5.63
N GLY A 268 -3.53 19.69 4.62
CA GLY A 268 -3.06 18.31 4.71
C GLY A 268 -1.56 18.24 5.01
N ARG A 269 -1.12 17.22 5.76
CA ARG A 269 0.28 17.03 6.14
C ARG A 269 0.83 15.69 5.65
N ARG A 270 2.17 15.57 5.58
CA ARG A 270 2.85 14.29 5.35
C ARG A 270 3.08 13.55 6.65
N SER A 271 2.86 12.24 6.61
CA SER A 271 3.33 11.33 7.65
C SER A 271 4.27 10.28 7.05
N TRP A 272 5.47 10.18 7.62
CA TRP A 272 6.51 9.23 7.27
C TRP A 272 6.40 8.02 8.20
N LEU A 273 5.93 6.87 7.70
CA LEU A 273 5.74 5.63 8.46
C LEU A 273 6.91 4.70 8.14
N VAL A 274 7.87 4.66 9.05
CA VAL A 274 9.18 4.05 8.80
C VAL A 274 9.53 2.96 9.81
N ASP A 275 10.31 1.96 9.39
CA ASP A 275 10.91 0.96 10.29
C ASP A 275 12.42 1.18 10.41
N ALA A 276 13.22 0.44 9.64
CA ALA A 276 14.68 0.53 9.67
C ALA A 276 15.19 1.76 8.89
N ALA A 277 16.09 2.51 9.51
CA ALA A 277 16.76 3.68 8.96
C ALA A 277 17.89 3.27 8.02
N TRP A 278 17.70 3.54 6.72
CA TRP A 278 18.71 3.29 5.69
C TRP A 278 19.38 4.61 5.31
N PRO A 279 20.69 4.63 5.03
CA PRO A 279 21.40 5.85 4.68
C PRO A 279 20.76 6.65 3.54
N GLU A 280 20.25 5.96 2.51
CA GLU A 280 19.61 6.57 1.34
C GLU A 280 18.29 7.23 1.72
N TYR A 281 17.47 6.55 2.53
CA TYR A 281 16.20 7.12 3.02
C TYR A 281 16.41 8.22 4.04
N ILE A 282 17.45 8.14 4.89
CA ILE A 282 17.82 9.24 5.79
C ILE A 282 18.16 10.49 4.96
N ARG A 283 18.98 10.35 3.91
CA ARG A 283 19.32 11.47 3.00
C ARG A 283 18.05 12.01 2.33
N HIS A 284 17.18 11.12 1.86
CA HIS A 284 15.93 11.50 1.23
C HIS A 284 14.99 12.28 2.18
N VAL A 285 14.80 11.80 3.41
CA VAL A 285 14.00 12.50 4.43
C VAL A 285 14.59 13.87 4.75
N ARG A 286 15.92 13.98 4.94
CA ARG A 286 16.58 15.28 5.19
C ARG A 286 16.37 16.28 4.06
N ALA A 287 16.28 15.82 2.82
CA ALA A 287 16.10 16.67 1.66
C ALA A 287 14.63 17.06 1.41
N HIS A 288 13.65 16.25 1.84
CA HIS A 288 12.24 16.41 1.44
C HIS A 288 11.24 16.58 2.59
N ALA A 289 11.66 16.46 3.85
CA ALA A 289 10.77 16.67 4.99
C ALA A 289 10.36 18.14 5.11
N ARG A 290 9.07 18.37 5.34
CA ARG A 290 8.47 19.72 5.46
C ARG A 290 8.26 20.11 6.94
N PRO A 291 8.11 21.40 7.27
CA PRO A 291 7.95 21.89 8.65
C PRO A 291 6.75 21.34 9.44
N HIS A 292 5.76 20.73 8.78
CA HIS A 292 4.57 20.14 9.43
C HIS A 292 4.49 18.62 9.28
N ASP A 293 5.54 18.00 8.75
CA ASP A 293 5.58 16.56 8.58
C ASP A 293 5.76 15.86 9.93
N ARG A 294 5.20 14.65 10.02
CA ARG A 294 5.38 13.75 11.16
C ARG A 294 6.19 12.54 10.76
N LEU A 295 7.07 12.09 11.65
CA LEU A 295 7.78 10.83 11.54
C LEU A 295 7.27 9.84 12.58
N LEU A 296 6.63 8.78 12.10
CA LEU A 296 6.19 7.63 12.87
C LEU A 296 7.29 6.57 12.76
N GLN A 297 8.02 6.34 13.86
CA GLN A 297 9.19 5.47 13.89
C GLN A 297 9.15 4.52 15.11
N PRO A 298 9.90 3.40 15.12
CA PRO A 298 9.85 2.45 16.23
C PRO A 298 10.32 3.06 17.54
N ILE A 299 11.53 3.63 17.56
CA ILE A 299 12.15 4.35 18.69
C ILE A 299 13.11 5.43 18.17
N ASP A 300 13.52 6.35 19.04
CA ASP A 300 14.57 7.33 18.77
C ASP A 300 15.97 6.68 18.82
N GLY A 301 16.41 6.13 17.70
CA GLY A 301 17.71 5.48 17.61
C GLY A 301 18.90 6.45 17.66
N GLU A 302 18.73 7.74 17.34
CA GLU A 302 19.80 8.73 17.50
C GLU A 302 20.09 8.98 18.99
N LEU A 303 19.03 9.15 19.80
CA LEU A 303 19.16 9.35 21.24
C LEU A 303 19.68 8.08 21.96
N LEU A 304 19.23 6.91 21.52
CA LEU A 304 19.54 5.63 22.16
C LEU A 304 20.79 4.92 21.59
N GLY A 305 21.50 5.54 20.65
CA GLY A 305 22.67 4.93 20.01
C GLY A 305 22.34 3.64 19.24
N HIS A 306 21.16 3.55 18.64
CA HIS A 306 20.68 2.37 17.93
C HIS A 306 20.57 2.64 16.40
N PRO A 307 21.62 2.32 15.60
CA PRO A 307 21.73 2.76 14.20
C PRO A 307 20.55 2.36 13.31
N ARG A 308 19.95 1.19 13.56
CA ARG A 308 18.78 0.70 12.82
C ARG A 308 17.58 1.66 12.89
N TYR A 309 17.46 2.50 13.92
CA TYR A 309 16.33 3.41 14.09
C TYR A 309 16.79 4.87 14.19
N ALA A 310 18.02 5.17 13.74
CA ALA A 310 18.60 6.50 13.78
C ALA A 310 18.09 7.37 12.61
N TRP A 311 16.78 7.64 12.61
CA TRP A 311 16.15 8.55 11.66
C TRP A 311 16.36 10.02 12.08
N PRO A 312 16.45 10.95 11.10
CA PRO A 312 16.68 12.35 11.39
C PRO A 312 15.50 12.97 12.15
N ARG A 313 15.77 14.10 12.82
CA ARG A 313 14.72 14.91 13.46
C ARG A 313 13.88 15.63 12.41
N VAL A 314 12.56 15.52 12.57
CA VAL A 314 11.54 16.30 11.86
C VAL A 314 10.62 16.93 12.90
N SER A 315 9.77 17.88 12.49
CA SER A 315 8.94 18.68 13.42
C SER A 315 8.04 17.86 14.33
N GLY A 316 7.34 16.85 13.80
CA GLY A 316 6.50 15.95 14.58
C GLY A 316 7.12 14.55 14.70
N ARG A 317 7.17 13.97 15.90
CA ARG A 317 7.69 12.61 16.10
C ARG A 317 6.74 11.76 16.92
N VAL A 318 6.52 10.52 16.49
CA VAL A 318 5.68 9.53 17.16
C VAL A 318 6.47 8.24 17.26
N GLN A 319 6.49 7.63 18.44
CA GLN A 319 7.31 6.46 18.74
C GLN A 319 6.48 5.28 19.22
N PHE A 320 6.98 4.05 18.98
CA PHE A 320 6.34 2.77 19.29
C PHE A 320 7.28 1.84 20.10
N PRO A 321 7.74 2.26 21.30
CA PRO A 321 8.74 1.52 22.07
C PRO A 321 8.24 0.15 22.54
N VAL A 322 6.94 0.01 22.85
CA VAL A 322 6.35 -1.26 23.30
C VAL A 322 6.45 -2.32 22.21
N GLN A 323 6.05 -1.98 20.98
CA GLN A 323 6.14 -2.85 19.81
C GLN A 323 7.61 -3.20 19.51
N THR A 324 8.49 -2.21 19.61
CA THR A 324 9.94 -2.38 19.37
C THR A 324 10.60 -3.30 20.39
N LEU A 325 10.28 -3.13 21.68
CA LEU A 325 10.81 -3.97 22.75
C LEU A 325 10.29 -5.41 22.64
N ALA A 326 8.99 -5.58 22.37
CA ALA A 326 8.38 -6.90 22.17
C ALA A 326 9.03 -7.64 20.99
N ARG A 327 9.26 -6.96 19.85
CA ARG A 327 10.01 -7.46 18.69
C ARG A 327 11.41 -7.91 19.08
N SER A 328 12.14 -7.07 19.82
CA SER A 328 13.50 -7.37 20.28
C SER A 328 13.54 -8.64 21.15
N LEU A 329 12.66 -8.72 22.17
CA LEU A 329 12.59 -9.88 23.07
C LEU A 329 12.23 -11.18 22.36
N ARG A 330 11.27 -11.14 21.42
CA ARG A 330 10.90 -12.31 20.61
C ARG A 330 12.05 -12.76 19.71
N SER A 331 12.73 -11.81 19.06
CA SER A 331 13.82 -12.12 18.13
C SER A 331 15.01 -12.84 18.78
N ARG A 332 15.24 -12.62 20.09
CA ARG A 332 16.30 -13.28 20.87
C ARG A 332 16.04 -14.76 21.13
N LYS A 333 14.76 -15.18 21.11
CA LYS A 333 14.35 -16.57 21.37
C LYS A 333 14.28 -17.42 20.10
N LEU A 334 14.41 -16.79 18.93
CA LEU A 334 14.27 -17.45 17.64
C LEU A 334 15.63 -17.81 17.05
N ALA A 335 15.68 -18.90 16.29
CA ALA A 335 16.83 -19.22 15.46
C ALA A 335 17.18 -18.02 14.54
N SER A 336 18.43 -17.96 14.10
CA SER A 336 18.91 -16.87 13.24
C SER A 336 18.27 -16.85 11.86
N GLN A 337 17.76 -18.00 11.39
CA GLN A 337 17.14 -18.20 10.08
C GLN A 337 15.95 -19.18 10.19
N GLY A 338 15.15 -19.27 9.12
CA GLY A 338 14.09 -20.26 8.94
C GLY A 338 12.65 -19.76 9.12
N PRO A 339 11.65 -20.61 8.88
CA PRO A 339 10.24 -20.22 8.74
C PRO A 339 9.64 -19.59 10.00
N ALA A 340 10.04 -20.07 11.20
CA ALA A 340 9.54 -19.53 12.47
C ALA A 340 9.98 -18.08 12.69
N ARG A 341 11.21 -17.73 12.30
CA ARG A 341 11.70 -16.36 12.37
C ARG A 341 10.96 -15.46 11.38
N GLN A 342 10.72 -15.96 10.17
CA GLN A 342 10.00 -15.20 9.14
C GLN A 342 8.57 -14.87 9.56
N ARG A 343 7.82 -15.85 10.06
CA ARG A 343 6.47 -15.61 10.60
C ARG A 343 6.46 -14.59 11.73
N ALA A 344 7.46 -14.64 12.61
CA ALA A 344 7.59 -13.67 13.69
C ALA A 344 7.85 -12.25 13.17
N LEU A 345 8.70 -12.09 12.14
CA LEU A 345 8.96 -10.80 11.51
C LEU A 345 7.71 -10.20 10.85
N LEU A 346 6.94 -11.01 10.11
CA LEU A 346 5.69 -10.56 9.50
C LEU A 346 4.65 -10.15 10.56
N GLU A 347 4.56 -10.89 11.66
CA GLU A 347 3.68 -10.54 12.77
C GLU A 347 4.15 -9.28 13.53
N ASP A 348 5.46 -9.06 13.66
CA ASP A 348 6.03 -7.82 14.20
C ASP A 348 5.67 -6.61 13.30
N ASP A 349 5.83 -6.75 11.99
CA ASP A 349 5.51 -5.72 11.00
C ASP A 349 4.01 -5.39 11.02
N ARG A 350 3.13 -6.41 11.09
CA ARG A 350 1.67 -6.24 11.24
C ARG A 350 1.31 -5.44 12.49
N ARG A 351 1.92 -5.76 13.64
CA ARG A 351 1.65 -5.04 14.90
C ARG A 351 2.13 -3.60 14.86
N LEU A 352 3.29 -3.36 14.26
CA LEU A 352 3.82 -2.00 14.10
C LEU A 352 2.93 -1.18 13.16
N ALA A 353 2.53 -1.75 12.01
CA ALA A 353 1.61 -1.13 11.07
C ALA A 353 0.26 -0.78 11.72
N ALA A 354 -0.32 -1.70 12.51
CA ALA A 354 -1.56 -1.44 13.24
C ALA A 354 -1.41 -0.30 14.27
N ALA A 355 -0.30 -0.28 15.01
CA ALA A 355 -0.02 0.78 15.97
C ALA A 355 0.17 2.15 15.28
N MET A 356 0.84 2.18 14.12
CA MET A 356 1.01 3.39 13.31
C MET A 356 -0.31 3.88 12.72
N ALA A 357 -1.11 2.98 12.15
CA ALA A 357 -2.43 3.29 11.60
C ALA A 357 -3.34 3.94 12.65
N ALA A 358 -3.30 3.45 13.89
CA ALA A 358 -4.06 4.02 15.00
C ALA A 358 -3.64 5.45 15.42
N ARG A 359 -2.51 5.96 14.90
CA ARG A 359 -2.00 7.33 15.14
C ARG A 359 -2.18 8.27 13.95
N LEU A 360 -2.74 7.76 12.85
CA LEU A 360 -3.11 8.57 11.69
C LEU A 360 -4.39 9.35 11.99
N GLU A 361 -4.45 10.57 11.49
CA GLU A 361 -5.59 11.47 11.59
C GLU A 361 -6.11 11.80 10.19
N PRO A 362 -7.30 12.43 10.07
CA PRO A 362 -7.83 12.87 8.78
C PRO A 362 -6.88 13.80 8.01
N HIS A 363 -6.08 14.61 8.72
CA HIS A 363 -5.12 15.55 8.13
C HIS A 363 -3.88 14.88 7.54
N ASP A 364 -3.61 13.59 7.85
CA ASP A 364 -2.54 12.83 7.21
C ASP A 364 -2.95 12.44 5.78
N THR A 365 -2.93 13.39 4.86
CA THR A 365 -3.36 13.20 3.47
C THR A 365 -2.26 12.64 2.56
N GLU A 366 -0.99 12.80 2.96
CA GLU A 366 0.17 12.22 2.29
C GLU A 366 0.88 11.25 3.23
N LEU A 367 1.18 10.04 2.76
CA LEU A 367 1.94 9.04 3.49
C LEU A 367 3.20 8.65 2.72
N VAL A 368 4.33 8.53 3.42
CA VAL A 368 5.52 7.86 2.90
C VAL A 368 5.76 6.62 3.74
N VAL A 369 5.63 5.44 3.13
CA VAL A 369 5.49 4.17 3.85
C VAL A 369 6.67 3.25 3.56
N ALA A 370 7.27 2.68 4.60
CA ALA A 370 8.24 1.59 4.45
C ALA A 370 7.56 0.33 3.88
N GLN A 371 8.17 -0.27 2.84
CA GLN A 371 7.58 -1.38 2.09
C GLN A 371 7.04 -2.54 2.97
N ASN A 372 7.73 -2.91 4.05
CA ASN A 372 7.30 -4.00 4.93
C ASN A 372 5.99 -3.73 5.69
N LEU A 373 5.58 -2.46 5.81
CA LEU A 373 4.33 -2.06 6.47
C LEU A 373 3.16 -1.96 5.49
N LEU A 374 3.44 -1.89 4.19
CA LEU A 374 2.50 -1.46 3.15
C LEU A 374 1.26 -2.35 3.08
N ALA A 375 1.45 -3.66 2.92
CA ALA A 375 0.36 -4.62 2.79
C ALA A 375 -0.54 -4.66 4.05
N HIS A 376 0.05 -4.52 5.23
CA HIS A 376 -0.70 -4.47 6.49
C HIS A 376 -1.52 -3.18 6.62
N LEU A 377 -0.95 -2.03 6.24
CA LEU A 377 -1.67 -0.76 6.22
C LEU A 377 -2.80 -0.74 5.19
N TRP A 378 -2.58 -1.37 4.04
CA TRP A 378 -3.60 -1.56 3.01
C TRP A 378 -4.76 -2.40 3.55
N GLN A 379 -4.47 -3.56 4.15
CA GLN A 379 -5.48 -4.45 4.75
C GLN A 379 -6.30 -3.75 5.84
N LEU A 380 -5.68 -2.85 6.61
CA LEU A 380 -6.37 -2.06 7.63
C LEU A 380 -7.26 -0.95 7.05
N GLY A 381 -7.24 -0.75 5.73
CA GLY A 381 -7.87 0.38 5.03
C GLY A 381 -7.22 1.73 5.35
N ALA A 382 -6.03 1.74 5.96
CA ALA A 382 -5.37 2.96 6.43
C ALA A 382 -4.80 3.82 5.29
N LEU A 383 -4.66 3.26 4.09
CA LEU A 383 -4.10 3.97 2.93
C LEU A 383 -5.16 4.71 2.11
N GLY A 384 -6.41 4.25 2.13
CA GLY A 384 -7.40 4.69 1.15
C GLY A 384 -7.68 6.18 1.20
N GLY A 385 -7.78 6.88 0.08
CA GLY A 385 -8.00 8.33 0.05
C GLY A 385 -6.78 9.16 0.46
N ARG A 386 -5.57 8.57 0.56
CA ARG A 386 -4.32 9.28 0.84
C ARG A 386 -3.39 9.15 -0.36
N ARG A 387 -2.53 10.15 -0.57
CA ARG A 387 -1.43 10.04 -1.54
C ARG A 387 -0.30 9.24 -0.89
N VAL A 388 0.00 8.05 -1.40
CA VAL A 388 0.97 7.14 -0.80
C VAL A 388 2.23 7.02 -1.66
N SER A 389 3.37 7.41 -1.11
CA SER A 389 4.70 7.09 -1.64
C SER A 389 5.30 5.92 -0.86
N VAL A 390 6.06 5.04 -1.50
CA VAL A 390 6.60 3.81 -0.86
C VAL A 390 8.13 3.79 -0.89
N LEU A 391 8.76 3.59 0.26
CA LEU A 391 10.20 3.32 0.37
C LEU A 391 10.46 1.84 0.11
N MET A 392 10.83 1.48 -1.13
CA MET A 392 11.02 0.09 -1.56
C MET A 392 12.49 -0.34 -1.51
N GLN A 393 12.76 -1.42 -0.79
CA GLN A 393 14.11 -1.99 -0.62
C GLN A 393 14.33 -3.24 -1.47
N ARG A 394 13.24 -3.91 -1.84
CA ARG A 394 13.24 -5.19 -2.53
C ARG A 394 12.18 -5.20 -3.62
N LEU A 395 12.29 -6.16 -4.55
CA LEU A 395 11.24 -6.43 -5.53
C LEU A 395 9.88 -6.73 -4.86
N PRO A 396 8.75 -6.56 -5.57
CA PRO A 396 7.43 -6.95 -5.06
C PRO A 396 7.40 -8.41 -4.59
N LEU A 397 6.57 -8.72 -3.59
CA LEU A 397 6.46 -10.06 -2.99
C LEU A 397 6.12 -11.14 -4.00
N LEU A 398 5.25 -10.84 -4.97
CA LEU A 398 4.89 -11.78 -6.04
C LEU A 398 6.12 -12.13 -6.89
N GLU A 399 6.90 -11.12 -7.27
CA GLU A 399 8.13 -11.31 -8.05
C GLU A 399 9.19 -12.09 -7.26
N LEU A 400 9.38 -11.77 -5.98
CA LEU A 400 10.32 -12.51 -5.13
C LEU A 400 9.93 -13.98 -4.96
N GLN A 401 8.63 -14.28 -4.91
CA GLN A 401 8.16 -15.66 -4.86
C GLN A 401 8.42 -16.38 -6.19
N ALA A 402 8.13 -15.74 -7.32
CA ALA A 402 8.44 -16.30 -8.63
C ALA A 402 9.93 -16.63 -8.79
N GLN A 403 10.83 -15.73 -8.37
CA GLN A 403 12.28 -15.97 -8.41
C GLN A 403 12.72 -17.11 -7.50
N LEU A 404 12.10 -17.26 -6.32
CA LEU A 404 12.38 -18.38 -5.42
C LEU A 404 11.82 -19.71 -5.94
N ASP A 405 10.69 -19.69 -6.62
CA ASP A 405 10.11 -20.87 -7.25
C ASP A 405 10.97 -21.34 -8.41
N GLU A 406 11.50 -20.42 -9.23
CA GLU A 406 12.48 -20.74 -10.27
C GLU A 406 13.78 -21.31 -9.67
N ALA A 407 14.34 -20.65 -8.65
CA ALA A 407 15.55 -21.12 -7.99
C ALA A 407 15.35 -22.52 -7.37
N HIS A 408 14.20 -22.76 -6.75
CA HIS A 408 13.86 -24.06 -6.17
C HIS A 408 13.62 -25.13 -7.24
N ALA A 409 13.00 -24.81 -8.37
CA ALA A 409 12.83 -25.75 -9.47
C ALA A 409 14.17 -26.24 -10.04
N ARG A 410 15.20 -25.37 -10.04
CA ARG A 410 16.58 -25.73 -10.43
C ARG A 410 17.30 -26.57 -9.36
N ASN A 411 17.00 -26.34 -8.09
CA ASN A 411 17.65 -27.00 -6.95
C ASN A 411 16.61 -27.51 -5.95
N PRO A 412 15.85 -28.56 -6.29
CA PRO A 412 14.72 -29.03 -5.48
C PRO A 412 15.14 -29.58 -4.12
N ASP A 413 16.37 -30.07 -4.01
CA ASP A 413 16.92 -30.63 -2.76
C ASP A 413 17.43 -29.57 -1.78
N SER A 414 17.41 -28.28 -2.15
CA SER A 414 17.89 -27.21 -1.27
C SER A 414 16.98 -27.05 -0.04
N PRO A 415 17.52 -27.17 1.19
CA PRO A 415 16.73 -27.00 2.41
C PRO A 415 16.37 -25.54 2.69
N THR A 416 16.94 -24.56 1.97
CA THR A 416 16.74 -23.13 2.23
C THR A 416 16.04 -22.37 1.12
N LEU A 417 15.73 -22.99 -0.02
CA LEU A 417 14.98 -22.33 -1.10
C LEU A 417 13.46 -22.39 -0.89
N ALA A 418 12.97 -23.39 -0.16
CA ALA A 418 11.55 -23.51 0.20
C ALA A 418 11.21 -22.88 1.58
N ASP A 419 12.22 -22.44 2.36
CA ASP A 419 12.03 -21.96 3.74
C ASP A 419 11.35 -20.57 3.83
N PHE A 420 11.33 -19.85 2.71
CA PHE A 420 10.83 -18.48 2.59
C PHE A 420 9.66 -18.44 1.61
N ARG A 421 8.45 -18.57 2.13
CA ARG A 421 7.21 -18.33 1.38
C ARG A 421 6.31 -17.39 2.15
N THR A 422 5.62 -16.53 1.42
CA THR A 422 4.75 -15.50 1.96
C THR A 422 3.31 -15.94 1.74
N ASP A 423 2.43 -15.66 2.69
CA ASP A 423 1.01 -15.94 2.52
C ASP A 423 0.47 -15.21 1.26
N PRO A 424 -0.33 -15.87 0.41
CA PRO A 424 -0.80 -15.29 -0.85
C PRO A 424 -1.51 -13.93 -0.68
N TRP A 425 -2.30 -13.79 0.38
CA TRP A 425 -3.01 -12.56 0.68
C TRP A 425 -2.06 -11.37 0.89
N LEU A 426 -0.89 -11.59 1.49
CA LEU A 426 0.06 -10.51 1.79
C LEU A 426 0.74 -10.02 0.51
N ALA A 427 1.05 -10.94 -0.40
CA ALA A 427 1.62 -10.60 -1.70
C ALA A 427 0.61 -9.85 -2.58
N GLU A 428 -0.66 -10.29 -2.57
CA GLU A 428 -1.75 -9.60 -3.28
C GLU A 428 -1.99 -8.20 -2.70
N ALA A 429 -2.05 -8.07 -1.36
CA ALA A 429 -2.22 -6.79 -0.69
C ALA A 429 -1.06 -5.83 -0.96
N GLU A 430 0.19 -6.31 -0.98
CA GLU A 430 1.33 -5.50 -1.38
C GLU A 430 1.20 -5.04 -2.83
N SER A 431 0.87 -5.95 -3.76
CA SER A 431 0.71 -5.63 -5.18
C SER A 431 -0.34 -4.53 -5.40
N ARG A 432 -1.54 -4.69 -4.84
CA ARG A 432 -2.62 -3.71 -4.97
C ARG A 432 -2.24 -2.36 -4.37
N ALA A 433 -1.57 -2.35 -3.22
CA ALA A 433 -1.10 -1.12 -2.60
C ALA A 433 0.01 -0.43 -3.42
N LEU A 434 0.88 -1.19 -4.08
CA LEU A 434 1.90 -0.67 -4.98
C LEU A 434 1.29 -0.11 -6.28
N ASP A 435 0.22 -0.72 -6.79
CA ASP A 435 -0.51 -0.20 -7.96
C ASP A 435 -1.12 1.18 -7.65
N ASP A 436 -1.76 1.32 -6.49
CA ASP A 436 -2.39 2.57 -6.02
C ASP A 436 -1.36 3.62 -5.55
N ALA A 437 -0.11 3.24 -5.29
CA ALA A 437 0.93 4.17 -4.85
C ALA A 437 1.24 5.20 -5.95
N VAL A 438 1.35 6.48 -5.55
CA VAL A 438 1.64 7.60 -6.46
C VAL A 438 3.12 7.72 -6.80
N GLU A 439 3.99 7.14 -5.97
CA GLU A 439 5.44 7.20 -6.15
C GLU A 439 6.12 6.01 -5.45
N ILE A 440 7.15 5.47 -6.10
CA ILE A 440 8.06 4.47 -5.55
C ILE A 440 9.43 5.11 -5.36
N ILE A 441 9.98 5.07 -4.15
CA ILE A 441 11.29 5.63 -3.82
C ILE A 441 12.21 4.47 -3.47
N THR A 442 13.28 4.29 -4.23
CA THR A 442 14.14 3.10 -4.07
C THR A 442 15.57 3.36 -4.51
N PRO A 443 16.58 2.83 -3.78
CA PRO A 443 17.93 2.75 -4.32
C PRO A 443 18.15 1.52 -5.22
N HIS A 444 17.21 0.57 -5.23
CA HIS A 444 17.37 -0.71 -5.91
C HIS A 444 17.01 -0.58 -7.39
N ALA A 445 18.01 -0.62 -8.27
CA ALA A 445 17.83 -0.41 -9.71
C ALA A 445 16.79 -1.38 -10.33
N GLY A 446 16.79 -2.64 -9.90
CA GLY A 446 15.81 -3.63 -10.35
C GLY A 446 14.38 -3.37 -9.90
N VAL A 447 14.11 -2.53 -8.88
CA VAL A 447 12.74 -2.14 -8.52
C VAL A 447 12.21 -1.10 -9.51
N ALA A 448 13.08 -0.21 -9.98
CA ALA A 448 12.70 0.87 -10.89
C ALA A 448 12.15 0.39 -12.24
N THR A 449 12.53 -0.82 -12.67
CA THR A 449 12.04 -1.42 -13.91
C THR A 449 10.57 -1.86 -13.83
N TYR A 450 10.05 -2.15 -12.63
CA TYR A 450 8.67 -2.62 -12.44
C TYR A 450 7.65 -1.48 -12.38
N PHE A 451 8.09 -0.25 -12.06
CA PHE A 451 7.21 0.90 -11.88
C PHE A 451 7.65 2.08 -12.75
N PRO A 452 7.62 1.92 -14.09
CA PRO A 452 7.99 2.99 -15.02
C PRO A 452 7.05 4.19 -14.83
N GLY A 453 7.62 5.40 -14.87
CA GLY A 453 6.85 6.65 -14.79
C GLY A 453 6.42 7.07 -13.37
N LYS A 454 6.64 6.25 -12.33
CA LYS A 454 6.39 6.64 -10.93
C LYS A 454 7.52 6.30 -9.96
N THR A 455 8.74 6.04 -10.45
CA THR A 455 9.88 5.72 -9.58
C THR A 455 10.88 6.86 -9.45
N THR A 456 11.24 7.19 -8.20
CA THR A 456 12.36 8.02 -7.82
C THR A 456 13.53 7.12 -7.39
N VAL A 457 14.56 7.04 -8.23
CA VAL A 457 15.76 6.24 -7.96
C VAL A 457 16.72 7.03 -7.06
N LEU A 458 17.16 6.40 -5.97
CA LEU A 458 18.13 6.97 -5.03
C LEU A 458 19.52 6.41 -5.29
N GLU A 459 20.54 7.25 -5.20
CA GLU A 459 21.93 6.81 -5.19
C GLU A 459 22.25 6.00 -3.93
N TRP A 460 22.79 4.79 -4.11
CA TRP A 460 23.32 3.99 -3.00
C TRP A 460 24.36 4.79 -2.20
N ALA A 461 24.22 4.79 -0.87
CA ALA A 461 25.19 5.45 -0.01
C ALA A 461 26.49 4.63 0.03
N ARG A 462 27.57 5.26 -0.42
CA ARG A 462 28.94 4.75 -0.28
C ARG A 462 29.45 5.00 1.14
N ALA A 463 30.30 4.11 1.64
CA ALA A 463 31.01 4.36 2.89
C ALA A 463 31.88 5.62 2.74
N THR A 464 31.77 6.55 3.68
CA THR A 464 32.59 7.76 3.72
C THR A 464 34.01 7.42 4.18
N GLY A 465 35.03 7.84 3.43
CA GLY A 465 36.42 7.89 3.92
C GLY A 465 37.40 6.87 3.36
N ASP A 466 36.98 5.91 2.52
CA ASP A 466 37.95 5.12 1.75
C ASP A 466 38.36 5.92 0.49
N PRO A 467 39.66 6.16 0.26
CA PRO A 467 40.10 6.77 -0.99
C PRO A 467 39.60 5.92 -2.16
N GLN A 468 39.25 6.55 -3.29
CA GLN A 468 39.06 5.84 -4.54
C GLN A 468 40.35 5.08 -4.84
N ALA A 469 40.39 3.80 -4.46
CA ALA A 469 41.52 2.96 -4.77
C ALA A 469 41.54 2.79 -6.29
N GLY A 470 42.67 3.11 -6.91
CA GLY A 470 42.89 2.85 -8.32
C GLY A 470 42.75 1.36 -8.65
N PRO A 471 42.73 1.00 -9.95
CA PRO A 471 42.62 -0.39 -10.39
C PRO A 471 43.68 -1.25 -9.71
N ARG A 472 43.24 -2.29 -8.99
CA ARG A 472 44.14 -3.19 -8.27
C ARG A 472 44.74 -4.23 -9.21
N VAL A 473 46.04 -4.48 -9.03
CA VAL A 473 46.74 -5.57 -9.71
C VAL A 473 46.59 -6.84 -8.88
N ARG A 474 46.09 -7.90 -9.52
CA ARG A 474 45.95 -9.21 -8.89
C ARG A 474 47.33 -9.78 -8.51
N THR A 475 47.43 -10.32 -7.29
CA THR A 475 48.61 -11.07 -6.86
C THR A 475 48.61 -12.46 -7.51
N PRO A 476 49.75 -12.96 -8.02
CA PRO A 476 49.86 -14.35 -8.48
C PRO A 476 49.45 -15.35 -7.37
N GLY A 477 48.88 -16.49 -7.76
CA GLY A 477 48.43 -17.53 -6.81
C GLY A 477 46.98 -18.01 -7.03
N PRO A 478 46.29 -18.49 -5.98
CA PRO A 478 44.87 -18.83 -6.06
C PRO A 478 44.00 -17.60 -6.29
N LEU A 479 42.82 -17.78 -6.88
CA LEU A 479 41.83 -16.71 -7.01
C LEU A 479 41.16 -16.49 -5.65
N ARG A 480 41.26 -15.28 -5.09
CA ARG A 480 40.81 -14.96 -3.73
C ARG A 480 39.43 -14.29 -3.77
N LEU A 481 38.40 -15.05 -3.41
CA LEU A 481 37.00 -14.63 -3.53
C LEU A 481 36.33 -14.53 -2.17
N TRP A 482 35.44 -13.56 -2.01
CA TRP A 482 34.60 -13.46 -0.81
C TRP A 482 33.11 -13.53 -1.16
N LEU A 483 32.41 -14.46 -0.50
CA LEU A 483 30.96 -14.55 -0.43
C LEU A 483 30.49 -13.89 0.89
N PRO A 484 29.92 -12.67 0.84
CA PRO A 484 29.66 -11.87 2.04
C PRO A 484 28.36 -12.27 2.77
N THR A 485 28.04 -13.56 2.81
CA THR A 485 26.79 -14.08 3.35
C THR A 485 26.96 -15.51 3.88
N SER A 486 25.93 -16.04 4.53
CA SER A 486 25.81 -17.48 4.81
C SER A 486 25.56 -18.25 3.52
N SER A 487 25.97 -19.52 3.45
CA SER A 487 25.68 -20.38 2.30
C SER A 487 24.21 -20.81 2.33
N VAL A 488 23.39 -20.06 1.60
CA VAL A 488 21.93 -20.18 1.51
C VAL A 488 21.55 -20.08 0.05
N GLY A 489 20.69 -20.95 -0.44
CA GLY A 489 20.33 -21.09 -1.85
C GLY A 489 19.88 -19.78 -2.50
N ARG A 490 19.03 -18.98 -1.83
CA ARG A 490 18.59 -17.66 -2.34
C ARG A 490 19.71 -16.64 -2.56
N LYS A 491 20.91 -16.90 -2.04
CA LYS A 491 22.12 -16.09 -2.26
C LYS A 491 22.98 -16.59 -3.42
N GLY A 492 22.49 -17.57 -4.18
CA GLY A 492 23.13 -18.04 -5.41
C GLY A 492 24.25 -19.04 -5.18
N VAL A 493 24.27 -19.71 -4.03
CA VAL A 493 25.41 -20.58 -3.67
C VAL A 493 25.47 -21.86 -4.49
N TRP A 494 24.36 -22.31 -5.06
CA TRP A 494 24.33 -23.45 -5.98
C TRP A 494 25.01 -23.09 -7.30
N GLU A 495 24.68 -21.92 -7.84
CA GLU A 495 25.27 -21.37 -9.06
C GLU A 495 26.77 -21.10 -8.87
N LEU A 496 27.15 -20.54 -7.72
CA LEU A 496 28.57 -20.34 -7.39
C LEU A 496 29.30 -21.67 -7.27
N ARG A 497 28.72 -22.66 -6.59
CA ARG A 497 29.32 -23.99 -6.45
C ARG A 497 29.51 -24.66 -7.80
N GLU A 498 28.51 -24.59 -8.67
CA GLU A 498 28.57 -25.13 -10.02
C GLU A 498 29.67 -24.45 -10.85
N ALA A 499 29.70 -23.11 -10.88
CA ALA A 499 30.72 -22.35 -11.60
C ALA A 499 32.14 -22.69 -11.10
N LEU A 500 32.33 -22.85 -9.79
CA LEU A 500 33.62 -23.21 -9.20
C LEU A 500 34.02 -24.67 -9.44
N SER A 501 33.06 -25.57 -9.64
CA SER A 501 33.33 -27.01 -9.88
C SER A 501 33.74 -27.30 -11.32
N GLN A 502 33.46 -26.39 -12.26
CA GLN A 502 33.83 -26.54 -13.66
C GLN A 502 35.36 -26.40 -13.84
N PRO A 503 35.99 -27.24 -14.69
CA PRO A 503 37.44 -27.20 -14.91
C PRO A 503 37.88 -25.86 -15.53
N GLY A 504 39.14 -25.47 -15.30
CA GLY A 504 39.77 -24.31 -15.94
C GLY A 504 39.77 -23.00 -15.13
N LEU A 505 39.24 -22.96 -13.90
CA LEU A 505 39.41 -21.81 -12.99
C LEU A 505 40.73 -21.85 -12.21
N GLY A 506 41.49 -22.94 -12.23
CA GLY A 506 42.66 -23.11 -11.36
C GLY A 506 42.29 -23.09 -9.86
N PRO A 507 43.26 -22.97 -8.95
CA PRO A 507 43.00 -22.99 -7.51
C PRO A 507 42.27 -21.71 -7.06
N VAL A 508 41.27 -21.87 -6.19
CA VAL A 508 40.43 -20.79 -5.65
C VAL A 508 40.46 -20.84 -4.12
N GLN A 509 40.56 -19.69 -3.48
CA GLN A 509 40.41 -19.51 -2.04
C GLN A 509 39.12 -18.71 -1.81
N LEU A 510 38.12 -19.34 -1.18
CA LEU A 510 36.78 -18.78 -1.00
C LEU A 510 36.51 -18.53 0.48
N TRP A 511 36.34 -17.26 0.83
CA TRP A 511 35.85 -16.86 2.16
C TRP A 511 34.33 -16.80 2.20
N ILE A 512 33.74 -17.36 3.26
CA ILE A 512 32.31 -17.32 3.53
C ILE A 512 32.08 -16.62 4.86
N ALA A 513 31.36 -15.49 4.83
CA ALA A 513 31.15 -14.67 6.02
C ALA A 513 30.21 -15.30 7.06
N GLY A 514 29.26 -16.13 6.61
CA GLY A 514 28.22 -16.71 7.45
C GLY A 514 28.34 -18.22 7.66
N ARG A 515 27.22 -18.84 8.06
CA ARG A 515 27.13 -20.30 8.29
C ARG A 515 26.86 -21.05 6.98
N GLU A 516 27.25 -22.31 6.91
CA GLU A 516 26.83 -23.22 5.84
C GLU A 516 25.44 -23.80 6.17
N LEU A 517 24.40 -23.37 5.45
CA LEU A 517 23.01 -23.78 5.72
C LEU A 517 22.43 -24.74 4.65
N GLU A 518 23.11 -24.92 3.52
CA GLU A 518 22.74 -25.92 2.50
C GLU A 518 23.07 -27.37 2.88
N GLY A 519 23.76 -27.58 3.99
CA GLY A 519 24.09 -28.91 4.51
C GLY A 519 25.58 -29.12 4.76
N PRO A 520 25.94 -30.19 5.49
CA PRO A 520 27.33 -30.49 5.80
C PRO A 520 28.08 -30.84 4.51
N ARG A 521 29.31 -30.30 4.37
CA ARG A 521 30.18 -30.55 3.22
C ARG A 521 29.62 -30.05 1.88
N PHE A 522 28.71 -29.07 1.88
CA PHE A 522 28.11 -28.53 0.66
C PHE A 522 29.14 -28.14 -0.42
N TRP A 523 30.26 -27.56 0.01
CA TRP A 523 31.37 -27.13 -0.85
C TRP A 523 32.42 -28.21 -1.11
N SER A 524 32.36 -29.36 -0.44
CA SER A 524 33.40 -30.40 -0.53
C SER A 524 33.56 -31.03 -1.91
N ALA A 525 32.53 -30.90 -2.76
CA ALA A 525 32.55 -31.36 -4.14
C ALA A 525 33.40 -30.48 -5.07
N CYS A 526 33.76 -29.25 -4.65
CA CYS A 526 34.52 -28.32 -5.47
C CYS A 526 36.03 -28.62 -5.41
N VAL A 527 36.52 -29.40 -6.36
CA VAL A 527 37.95 -29.68 -6.50
C VAL A 527 38.72 -28.38 -6.77
N GLY A 528 39.78 -28.13 -6.01
CA GLY A 528 40.62 -26.93 -6.16
C GLY A 528 40.09 -25.67 -5.45
N VAL A 529 39.03 -25.80 -4.64
CA VAL A 529 38.52 -24.71 -3.77
C VAL A 529 38.95 -24.94 -2.32
N THR A 530 39.69 -23.99 -1.76
CA THR A 530 40.00 -23.91 -0.34
C THR A 530 39.02 -22.97 0.35
N LEU A 531 38.32 -23.45 1.38
CA LEU A 531 37.33 -22.67 2.11
C LEU A 531 37.93 -22.01 3.35
N GLU A 532 37.51 -20.78 3.59
CA GLU A 532 37.78 -20.08 4.84
C GLU A 532 36.50 -19.44 5.40
N HIS A 533 36.40 -19.39 6.72
CA HIS A 533 35.27 -18.75 7.40
C HIS A 533 35.63 -17.35 7.87
N GLY A 534 34.70 -16.42 7.70
CA GLY A 534 34.82 -15.05 8.17
C GLY A 534 34.90 -14.01 7.05
N SER A 535 35.37 -12.83 7.42
CA SER A 535 35.51 -11.69 6.50
C SER A 535 36.99 -11.30 6.41
N PRO A 536 37.65 -11.55 5.28
CA PRO A 536 39.05 -11.18 5.11
C PRO A 536 39.19 -9.65 4.92
N PRO A 537 40.38 -9.07 5.15
CA PRO A 537 40.65 -7.71 4.75
C PRO A 537 40.42 -7.52 3.25
N LEU A 538 39.64 -6.49 2.88
CA LEU A 538 39.31 -6.22 1.47
C LEU A 538 40.56 -6.06 0.60
N ALA A 539 41.69 -5.63 1.17
CA ALA A 539 43.00 -5.55 0.54
C ALA A 539 43.50 -6.86 -0.10
N GLN A 540 43.08 -8.01 0.43
CA GLN A 540 43.57 -9.33 0.02
C GLN A 540 42.71 -9.99 -1.07
N LEU A 541 41.55 -9.43 -1.38
CA LEU A 541 40.59 -10.03 -2.30
C LEU A 541 40.87 -9.67 -3.75
N ASP A 542 40.71 -10.66 -4.62
CA ASP A 542 40.66 -10.45 -6.07
C ASP A 542 39.26 -9.99 -6.50
N ALA A 543 38.21 -10.53 -5.86
CA ALA A 543 36.84 -10.06 -6.05
C ALA A 543 35.89 -10.42 -4.88
N VAL A 544 34.76 -9.72 -4.81
CA VAL A 544 33.59 -10.11 -4.01
C VAL A 544 32.52 -10.64 -4.94
N VAL A 545 31.93 -11.79 -4.61
CA VAL A 545 31.01 -12.51 -5.51
C VAL A 545 29.69 -12.77 -4.80
N LEU A 546 28.58 -12.36 -5.42
CA LEU A 546 27.23 -12.59 -4.91
C LEU A 546 26.22 -12.77 -6.07
N PRO A 547 26.07 -14.00 -6.60
CA PRO A 547 25.16 -14.31 -7.70
C PRO A 547 23.73 -14.54 -7.18
N ALA A 548 23.24 -13.67 -6.29
CA ALA A 548 22.01 -13.90 -5.55
C ALA A 548 20.75 -13.97 -6.42
N TRP A 549 19.79 -14.77 -5.98
CA TRP A 549 18.40 -14.67 -6.43
C TRP A 549 17.68 -13.53 -5.71
N ILE A 550 18.02 -13.30 -4.43
CA ILE A 550 17.44 -12.22 -3.62
C ILE A 550 18.53 -11.51 -2.80
N GLU A 551 18.72 -10.22 -3.05
CA GLU A 551 19.52 -9.32 -2.21
C GLU A 551 18.95 -7.91 -2.19
N HIS A 552 18.44 -7.49 -1.03
CA HIS A 552 17.86 -6.16 -0.86
C HIS A 552 18.81 -5.19 -0.14
N GLN A 553 19.85 -5.69 0.52
CA GLN A 553 20.78 -4.91 1.35
C GLN A 553 22.25 -5.18 0.97
N PRO A 554 22.72 -4.76 -0.23
CA PRO A 554 24.05 -5.09 -0.76
C PRO A 554 25.20 -4.31 -0.08
N ARG A 555 25.19 -4.11 1.24
CA ARG A 555 26.15 -3.25 1.98
C ARG A 555 27.58 -3.76 1.90
N ALA A 556 27.77 -5.08 1.89
CA ALA A 556 29.10 -5.66 1.71
C ALA A 556 29.66 -5.37 0.32
N LEU A 557 28.81 -5.44 -0.72
CA LEU A 557 29.20 -5.12 -2.09
C LEU A 557 29.54 -3.63 -2.23
N LEU A 558 28.72 -2.75 -1.65
CA LEU A 558 28.98 -1.30 -1.66
C LEU A 558 30.30 -0.93 -0.96
N ARG A 559 30.66 -1.63 0.13
CA ARG A 559 31.98 -1.49 0.78
C ARG A 559 33.12 -1.96 -0.12
N ALA A 560 32.95 -3.09 -0.81
CA ALA A 560 33.94 -3.60 -1.75
C ALA A 560 34.18 -2.62 -2.92
N VAL A 561 33.10 -2.10 -3.51
CA VAL A 561 33.16 -1.06 -4.54
C VAL A 561 33.87 0.19 -4.04
N ALA A 562 33.57 0.66 -2.83
CA ALA A 562 34.23 1.83 -2.25
C ALA A 562 35.74 1.60 -2.06
N ALA A 563 36.15 0.37 -1.71
CA ALA A 563 37.55 -0.03 -1.55
C ALA A 563 38.27 -0.38 -2.87
N GLY A 564 37.61 -0.21 -4.02
CA GLY A 564 38.14 -0.55 -5.35
C GLY A 564 38.32 -2.05 -5.61
N VAL A 565 37.64 -2.91 -4.84
CA VAL A 565 37.64 -4.36 -5.06
C VAL A 565 36.58 -4.69 -6.11
N PRO A 566 36.93 -5.43 -7.19
CA PRO A 566 35.96 -5.89 -8.17
C PRO A 566 34.80 -6.65 -7.53
N VAL A 567 33.59 -6.37 -7.98
CA VAL A 567 32.37 -7.06 -7.52
C VAL A 567 31.74 -7.80 -8.69
N ILE A 568 31.45 -9.09 -8.53
CA ILE A 568 30.59 -9.85 -9.43
C ILE A 568 29.27 -10.08 -8.70
N ALA A 569 28.19 -9.50 -9.19
CA ALA A 569 26.89 -9.55 -8.52
C ALA A 569 25.75 -9.73 -9.50
N SER A 570 24.75 -10.51 -9.11
CA SER A 570 23.52 -10.64 -9.88
C SER A 570 22.76 -9.31 -9.99
N SER A 571 21.98 -9.13 -11.06
CA SER A 571 21.02 -8.03 -11.21
C SER A 571 20.04 -7.91 -10.02
N ALA A 572 19.73 -9.03 -9.35
CA ALA A 572 18.91 -9.09 -8.13
C ALA A 572 19.51 -8.36 -6.91
N CYS A 573 20.77 -7.91 -6.96
CA CYS A 573 21.39 -7.08 -5.94
C CYS A 573 21.06 -5.58 -6.09
N GLY A 574 20.44 -5.18 -7.21
CA GLY A 574 19.93 -3.82 -7.39
C GLY A 574 20.98 -2.71 -7.50
N LEU A 575 22.24 -3.06 -7.80
CA LEU A 575 23.33 -2.08 -7.88
C LEU A 575 23.29 -1.21 -9.14
N GLY A 576 22.56 -1.63 -10.19
CA GLY A 576 22.53 -0.93 -11.46
C GLY A 576 23.92 -0.81 -12.11
N PRO A 577 24.10 0.09 -13.10
CA PRO A 577 25.39 0.33 -13.73
C PRO A 577 26.34 1.07 -12.75
N THR A 578 27.05 0.31 -11.92
CA THR A 578 28.02 0.84 -10.95
C THR A 578 29.44 0.49 -11.39
N ALA A 579 30.33 1.49 -11.44
CA ALA A 579 31.75 1.26 -11.76
C ALA A 579 32.39 0.26 -10.78
N GLY A 580 33.12 -0.72 -11.30
CA GLY A 580 33.73 -1.81 -10.52
C GLY A 580 32.78 -2.98 -10.21
N VAL A 581 31.53 -2.94 -10.69
CA VAL A 581 30.57 -4.04 -10.60
C VAL A 581 30.38 -4.68 -11.96
N HIS A 582 30.60 -5.98 -12.05
CA HIS A 582 30.20 -6.83 -13.15
C HIS A 582 28.84 -7.44 -12.81
N THR A 583 27.79 -6.99 -13.50
CA THR A 583 26.42 -7.46 -13.27
C THR A 583 26.14 -8.69 -14.12
N ILE A 584 25.73 -9.77 -13.47
CA ILE A 584 25.31 -11.03 -14.12
C ILE A 584 23.81 -11.26 -13.98
N THR A 585 23.25 -12.12 -14.82
CA THR A 585 21.85 -12.57 -14.64
C THR A 585 21.76 -13.58 -13.49
N ALA A 586 20.74 -13.45 -12.63
CA ALA A 586 20.51 -14.42 -11.55
C ALA A 586 20.25 -15.81 -12.16
N GLY A 587 20.87 -16.85 -11.61
CA GLY A 587 20.76 -18.21 -12.15
C GLY A 587 21.63 -18.50 -13.38
N ASP A 588 22.33 -17.52 -13.95
CA ASP A 588 23.22 -17.73 -15.12
C ASP A 588 24.63 -18.14 -14.66
N VAL A 589 24.85 -19.45 -14.64
CA VAL A 589 26.14 -20.04 -14.26
C VAL A 589 27.22 -19.75 -15.30
N GLY A 590 26.86 -19.67 -16.59
CA GLY A 590 27.81 -19.44 -17.67
C GLY A 590 28.40 -18.03 -17.61
N ASP A 591 27.53 -17.03 -17.42
CA ASP A 591 27.92 -15.63 -17.24
C ASP A 591 28.77 -15.45 -15.97
N LEU A 592 28.34 -16.03 -14.84
CA LEU A 592 29.14 -16.05 -13.60
C LEU A 592 30.54 -16.65 -13.84
N ARG A 593 30.61 -17.78 -14.55
CA ARG A 593 31.85 -18.49 -14.84
C ARG A 593 32.78 -17.66 -15.72
N GLN A 594 32.23 -16.96 -16.72
CA GLN A 594 32.97 -16.07 -17.60
C GLN A 594 33.53 -14.88 -16.82
N ALA A 595 32.71 -14.25 -15.96
CA ALA A 595 33.13 -13.16 -15.08
C ALA A 595 34.29 -13.57 -14.17
N LEU A 596 34.20 -14.76 -13.55
CA LEU A 596 35.27 -15.31 -12.72
C LEU A 596 36.56 -15.58 -13.51
N ALA A 597 36.45 -16.05 -14.76
CA ALA A 597 37.60 -16.29 -15.61
C ALA A 597 38.33 -15.00 -16.00
N GLN A 598 37.59 -13.92 -16.27
CA GLN A 598 38.15 -12.61 -16.63
C GLN A 598 39.03 -12.01 -15.52
N LEU A 599 38.77 -12.33 -14.24
CA LEU A 599 39.60 -11.88 -13.12
C LEU A 599 41.05 -12.38 -13.18
N ARG A 600 41.32 -13.48 -13.91
CA ARG A 600 42.69 -14.00 -14.07
C ARG A 600 43.49 -13.27 -15.14
N GLY A 601 42.86 -12.43 -15.97
CA GLY A 601 43.46 -11.82 -17.16
C GLY A 601 43.63 -12.82 -18.32
N PRO A 602 44.01 -12.37 -19.52
CA PRO A 602 44.37 -13.28 -20.60
C PRO A 602 45.56 -14.14 -20.13
N ALA A 603 45.48 -15.46 -20.37
CA ALA A 603 46.62 -16.34 -20.19
C ALA A 603 47.79 -15.75 -20.98
N LEU A 604 48.85 -15.32 -20.28
CA LEU A 604 50.11 -14.96 -20.93
C LEU A 604 50.50 -16.15 -21.81
N ALA A 605 50.51 -15.93 -23.12
CA ALA A 605 51.02 -16.91 -24.07
C ALA A 605 52.43 -17.28 -23.61
N ASP A 606 52.66 -18.57 -23.43
CA ASP A 606 53.93 -19.15 -23.01
C ASP A 606 55.05 -18.62 -23.92
N PRO A 607 55.95 -17.73 -23.44
CA PRO A 607 57.04 -17.23 -24.24
C PRO A 607 58.16 -18.25 -24.21
N GLY A 608 57.93 -19.39 -24.85
CA GLY A 608 58.91 -20.46 -24.82
C GLY A 608 58.43 -21.67 -25.57
N HIS A 609 58.47 -21.62 -26.91
CA HIS A 609 58.85 -22.74 -27.78
C HIS A 609 59.06 -22.21 -29.22
N GLY A 610 60.03 -21.31 -29.38
CA GLY A 610 60.61 -20.94 -30.68
C GLY A 610 61.97 -21.60 -30.83
N GLY A 611 61.96 -22.86 -31.25
CA GLY A 611 63.13 -23.73 -31.29
C GLY A 611 64.27 -23.21 -32.15
N ARG A 612 65.48 -23.46 -31.66
CA ARG A 612 66.72 -23.54 -32.44
C ARG A 612 66.48 -24.43 -33.66
N ARG A 613 66.67 -23.89 -34.86
CA ARG A 613 67.11 -24.66 -36.02
C ARG A 613 68.57 -24.30 -36.28
N GLY A 614 69.45 -25.26 -36.03
CA GLY A 614 70.80 -25.25 -36.55
C GLY A 614 70.86 -26.19 -37.76
N SER A 615 71.33 -25.66 -38.88
CA SER A 615 72.21 -26.25 -39.90
C SER A 615 72.20 -25.33 -41.11
#